data_AF-A0A0P0EUZ5-F1
#
_entry.id   AF-A0A0P0EUZ5-F1
#
_cell.length_a   1.000
_cell.length_b   1.000
_cell.length_c   1.000
_cell.angle_alpha   90.00
_cell.angle_beta   90.00
_cell.angle_gamma   90.00
#
_symmetry.space_group_name_H-M   'P 1'
#
loop_
_entity.id
_entity.type
_entity.pdbx_description
1 polymer ?
#
loop_
_entity_poly.entity_id
_entity_poly.type
_entity_poly.pdbx_seq_one_letter_code
_entity_poly.pdbx_strand_id
1 'polypeptide(L)'
;MEYDRIYSIRKGEYFADALKRAGKDFIPTNCIINKLLPGLGATHCELTAPRKSIIIEPNVPVIESKAKVHKNALAVYKGVSIRQIADFLEANREKDYKLLTTPEGFNKIKEAMQTVDIDMYTECFILFDECEKLVQDVHYRDSIREPMNDFFRFQNKALISATPIVPEKDSRFDGFMRVLIQPDYVYRQKLKLITTNNVLETLQEVIEAKRGTVCIFCNSIDSIDSFYRLIPELSNACTFCSEDGQYKLWKGNRRKKSMMITELERYNFFTSRFYSAVDILCKNPPHVIFVSDLYGAAQSVIDPATEAIQIIGRFRGGVNSVTHIASIRPELECMSSSEIDHWIQGASTIFNGWKAQLARTTNIGERTLLQEAIGENSYLPYLDENGKPDSFLIANFYEKEQVKRLYTSADLLHLAYEQTGYFVFSHEERLMPVSDNERMAIQHRLAKKKRAELIVRKLEEMEKMSKATDKKIQKRYQRMLMNLITSTADRYIYDCFCRFGAEFVREADYNENKLRTALNVSSEHTIKKSGQMRTYIQRAFPVGAEISVQEAKSMLRQVYKKMGLNTGRGITTKELEQYAEIENSRNREARMIKILKHK
;
A
#
# COMPACT_ATOMS: atom_id res chain seq x y z
N MET A 1 21.75 -17.94 3.41
CA MET A 1 21.81 -19.22 4.14
C MET A 1 22.70 -20.17 3.36
N GLU A 2 23.74 -20.72 3.99
CA GLU A 2 24.52 -21.85 3.46
C GLU A 2 23.77 -23.17 3.71
N TYR A 3 23.94 -24.17 2.84
CA TYR A 3 23.23 -25.44 2.92
C TYR A 3 24.19 -26.62 3.07
N ASP A 4 23.90 -27.50 4.03
CA ASP A 4 24.67 -28.73 4.27
C ASP A 4 24.35 -29.82 3.24
N ARG A 5 23.11 -29.81 2.74
CA ARG A 5 22.64 -30.80 1.75
C ARG A 5 21.78 -30.15 0.69
N ILE A 6 21.90 -30.68 -0.52
CA ILE A 6 21.08 -30.30 -1.68
C ILE A 6 20.38 -31.55 -2.21
N TYR A 7 19.06 -31.52 -2.29
CA TYR A 7 18.25 -32.55 -2.91
C TYR A 7 17.66 -32.02 -4.20
N SER A 8 17.96 -32.70 -5.30
CA SER A 8 17.44 -32.32 -6.63
C SER A 8 15.95 -32.69 -6.76
N ILE A 9 15.15 -31.78 -7.33
CA ILE A 9 13.76 -32.02 -7.73
C ILE A 9 13.58 -31.81 -9.23
N ARG A 10 12.89 -32.74 -9.91
CA ARG A 10 12.60 -32.66 -11.34
C ARG A 10 11.32 -31.89 -11.60
N LYS A 11 11.15 -31.46 -12.85
CA LYS A 11 9.94 -30.78 -13.29
C LYS A 11 8.72 -31.69 -13.15
N GLY A 12 7.68 -31.21 -12.46
CA GLY A 12 6.43 -31.92 -12.24
C GLY A 12 6.43 -32.85 -11.01
N GLU A 13 7.55 -32.97 -10.31
CA GLU A 13 7.62 -33.71 -9.05
C GLU A 13 7.15 -32.90 -7.85
N TYR A 14 6.74 -33.63 -6.81
CA TYR A 14 6.41 -33.09 -5.51
C TYR A 14 7.59 -33.23 -4.54
N PHE A 15 7.48 -32.55 -3.40
CA PHE A 15 8.50 -32.55 -2.36
C PHE A 15 8.87 -33.97 -1.88
N ALA A 16 7.89 -34.88 -1.77
CA ALA A 16 8.10 -36.26 -1.37
C ALA A 16 9.00 -37.05 -2.37
N ASP A 17 8.92 -36.73 -3.67
CA ASP A 17 9.73 -37.41 -4.69
C ASP A 17 11.22 -37.05 -4.56
N ALA A 18 11.50 -35.77 -4.26
CA ALA A 18 12.85 -35.29 -4.01
C ALA A 18 13.44 -35.94 -2.75
N LEU A 19 12.65 -36.06 -1.68
CA LEU A 19 13.05 -36.76 -0.46
C LEU A 19 13.33 -38.24 -0.72
N LYS A 20 12.42 -38.94 -1.42
CA LYS A 20 12.56 -40.36 -1.73
C LYS A 20 13.84 -40.63 -2.52
N ARG A 21 14.17 -39.78 -3.50
CA ARG A 21 15.43 -39.87 -4.25
C ARG A 21 16.66 -39.66 -3.36
N ALA A 22 16.55 -38.77 -2.37
CA ALA A 22 17.60 -38.55 -1.37
C ALA A 22 17.65 -39.65 -0.28
N GLY A 23 16.89 -40.75 -0.44
CA GLY A 23 16.83 -41.86 0.52
C GLY A 23 16.09 -41.50 1.81
N LYS A 24 15.09 -40.61 1.73
CA LYS A 24 14.24 -40.16 2.84
C LYS A 24 12.78 -40.46 2.54
N ASP A 25 12.10 -41.17 3.42
CA ASP A 25 10.69 -41.53 3.22
C ASP A 25 9.72 -40.38 3.55
N PHE A 26 10.11 -39.49 4.46
CA PHE A 26 9.36 -38.32 4.90
C PHE A 26 10.31 -37.25 5.45
N ILE A 27 9.77 -36.13 5.95
CA ILE A 27 10.56 -34.98 6.40
C ILE A 27 11.57 -35.41 7.49
N PRO A 28 12.87 -35.20 7.26
CA PRO A 28 13.90 -35.52 8.26
C PRO A 28 13.78 -34.63 9.50
N THR A 29 14.16 -35.16 10.67
CA THR A 29 14.21 -34.42 11.93
C THR A 29 15.44 -33.51 12.01
N ASN A 30 15.36 -32.49 12.86
CA ASN A 30 16.38 -31.46 13.11
C ASN A 30 16.90 -30.86 11.80
N CYS A 31 15.97 -30.50 10.90
CA CYS A 31 16.28 -29.89 9.62
C CYS A 31 15.57 -28.54 9.44
N ILE A 32 16.26 -27.61 8.78
CA ILE A 32 15.69 -26.39 8.21
C ILE A 32 15.71 -26.57 6.70
N ILE A 33 14.53 -26.66 6.10
CA ILE A 33 14.38 -27.03 4.70
C ILE A 33 13.96 -25.80 3.90
N ASN A 34 14.83 -25.35 3.00
CA ASN A 34 14.46 -24.43 1.94
C ASN A 34 13.93 -25.23 0.74
N LYS A 35 12.63 -25.16 0.48
CA LYS A 35 12.01 -25.85 -0.66
C LYS A 35 12.18 -25.09 -2.00
N LEU A 36 12.62 -23.83 -1.96
CA LEU A 36 12.82 -22.85 -3.05
C LEU A 36 11.56 -22.52 -3.87
N LEU A 37 10.76 -23.53 -4.20
CA LEU A 37 9.52 -23.43 -4.93
C LEU A 37 8.33 -23.50 -3.95
N PRO A 38 7.39 -22.55 -4.03
CA PRO A 38 6.12 -22.67 -3.33
C PRO A 38 5.28 -23.81 -3.93
N GLY A 39 4.35 -24.35 -3.15
CA GLY A 39 3.35 -25.32 -3.65
C GLY A 39 3.85 -26.74 -3.90
N LEU A 40 5.06 -27.14 -3.47
CA LEU A 40 5.59 -28.50 -3.66
C LEU A 40 4.91 -29.60 -2.82
N GLY A 41 3.87 -29.29 -2.04
CA GLY A 41 3.15 -30.28 -1.24
C GLY A 41 3.91 -30.76 0.01
N ALA A 42 4.77 -29.92 0.60
CA ALA A 42 5.50 -30.22 1.83
C ALA A 42 4.58 -30.67 2.99
N THR A 43 3.49 -29.95 3.23
CA THR A 43 2.52 -30.35 4.25
C THR A 43 1.87 -31.70 3.95
N HIS A 44 1.54 -31.96 2.68
CA HIS A 44 0.92 -33.22 2.28
C HIS A 44 1.86 -34.40 2.55
N CYS A 45 3.16 -34.24 2.29
CA CYS A 45 4.19 -35.23 2.63
C CYS A 45 4.14 -35.62 4.11
N GLU A 46 4.02 -34.64 5.02
CA GLU A 46 3.93 -34.92 6.47
C GLU A 46 2.58 -35.51 6.88
N LEU A 47 1.48 -35.07 6.26
CA LEU A 47 0.15 -35.61 6.52
C LEU A 47 0.02 -37.09 6.13
N THR A 48 0.87 -37.58 5.23
CA THR A 48 0.94 -39.00 4.84
C THR A 48 2.05 -39.78 5.55
N ALA A 49 2.89 -39.13 6.35
CA ALA A 49 3.99 -39.80 7.05
C ALA A 49 3.47 -40.74 8.14
N PRO A 50 4.06 -41.94 8.32
CA PRO A 50 3.64 -42.92 9.32
C PRO A 50 4.19 -42.57 10.72
N ARG A 51 3.74 -41.43 11.26
CA ARG A 51 4.05 -40.94 12.61
C ARG A 51 3.00 -39.95 13.12
N LYS A 52 2.89 -39.81 14.44
CA LYS A 52 2.10 -38.74 15.08
C LYS A 52 2.74 -37.38 14.77
N SER A 53 1.97 -36.40 14.29
CA SER A 53 2.52 -35.10 13.91
C SER A 53 1.68 -33.91 14.39
N ILE A 54 2.36 -32.85 14.81
CA ILE A 54 1.80 -31.51 15.04
C ILE A 54 2.37 -30.60 13.95
N ILE A 55 1.51 -30.03 13.11
CA ILE A 55 1.88 -29.19 11.98
C ILE A 55 1.35 -27.79 12.26
N ILE A 56 2.25 -26.84 12.45
CA ILE A 56 1.90 -25.44 12.69
C ILE A 56 1.91 -24.69 11.36
N GLU A 57 0.78 -24.07 11.04
CA GLU A 57 0.59 -23.21 9.87
C GLU A 57 -0.15 -21.92 10.25
N PRO A 58 0.21 -20.76 9.68
CA PRO A 58 -0.28 -19.46 10.15
C PRO A 58 -1.75 -19.15 9.79
N ASN A 59 -2.45 -20.02 9.05
CA ASN A 59 -3.72 -19.71 8.40
C ASN A 59 -4.82 -20.77 8.62
N VAL A 60 -5.95 -20.34 9.21
CA VAL A 60 -7.10 -21.21 9.58
C VAL A 60 -7.72 -21.93 8.36
N PRO A 61 -8.17 -21.23 7.29
CA PRO A 61 -8.70 -21.89 6.09
C PRO A 61 -7.83 -23.02 5.53
N VAL A 62 -6.49 -22.88 5.61
CA VAL A 62 -5.57 -23.88 5.08
C VAL A 62 -5.55 -25.13 5.96
N ILE A 63 -5.42 -24.99 7.28
CA ILE A 63 -5.45 -26.14 8.17
C ILE A 63 -6.81 -26.85 8.13
N GLU A 64 -7.92 -26.12 8.01
CA GLU A 64 -9.25 -26.71 7.89
C GLU A 64 -9.43 -27.50 6.59
N SER A 65 -9.03 -26.93 5.46
CA SER A 65 -9.14 -27.59 4.16
C SER A 65 -8.29 -28.86 4.07
N LYS A 66 -7.08 -28.83 4.64
CA LYS A 66 -6.18 -29.99 4.72
C LYS A 66 -6.70 -31.06 5.68
N ALA A 67 -7.14 -30.68 6.89
CA ALA A 67 -7.67 -31.65 7.85
C ALA A 67 -8.89 -32.42 7.32
N LYS A 68 -9.78 -31.75 6.58
CA LYS A 68 -11.01 -32.37 6.02
C LYS A 68 -10.75 -33.53 5.06
N VAL A 69 -9.60 -33.55 4.38
CA VAL A 69 -9.30 -34.55 3.34
C VAL A 69 -8.34 -35.65 3.81
N HIS A 70 -7.77 -35.52 5.02
CA HIS A 70 -6.82 -36.47 5.57
C HIS A 70 -7.44 -37.30 6.71
N LYS A 71 -7.20 -38.61 6.70
CA LYS A 71 -7.64 -39.51 7.78
C LYS A 71 -6.90 -39.18 9.08
N ASN A 72 -7.59 -39.34 10.21
CA ASN A 72 -7.03 -39.10 11.54
C ASN A 72 -6.38 -37.72 11.66
N ALA A 73 -6.97 -36.70 11.03
CA ALA A 73 -6.47 -35.33 11.07
C ALA A 73 -7.49 -34.39 11.75
N LEU A 74 -7.00 -33.45 12.55
CA LEU A 74 -7.81 -32.43 13.22
C LEU A 74 -7.18 -31.06 12.99
N ALA A 75 -8.00 -30.10 12.55
CA ALA A 75 -7.63 -28.69 12.52
C ALA A 75 -7.92 -28.05 13.89
N VAL A 76 -6.94 -27.40 14.50
CA VAL A 76 -7.03 -26.75 15.81
C VAL A 76 -6.79 -25.25 15.67
N TYR A 77 -7.77 -24.46 16.10
CA TYR A 77 -7.73 -22.99 16.06
C TYR A 77 -8.54 -22.40 17.22
N LYS A 78 -8.68 -21.07 17.27
CA LYS A 78 -9.36 -20.36 18.37
C LYS A 78 -10.76 -20.90 18.70
N GLY A 79 -11.52 -21.41 17.73
CA GLY A 79 -12.87 -21.95 17.93
C GLY A 79 -12.95 -23.40 18.43
N VAL A 80 -11.85 -24.15 18.44
CA VAL A 80 -11.84 -25.57 18.86
C VAL A 80 -11.60 -25.68 20.36
N SER A 81 -12.38 -26.49 21.07
CA SER A 81 -12.23 -26.68 22.53
C SER A 81 -11.18 -27.75 22.88
N ILE A 82 -10.57 -27.64 24.06
CA ILE A 82 -9.62 -28.64 24.60
C ILE A 82 -10.26 -30.02 24.66
N ARG A 83 -11.52 -30.11 25.09
CA ARG A 83 -12.26 -31.38 25.15
C ARG A 83 -12.37 -32.06 23.78
N GLN A 84 -12.71 -31.33 22.72
CA GLN A 84 -12.76 -31.89 21.37
C GLN A 84 -11.41 -32.45 20.91
N ILE A 85 -10.30 -31.82 21.32
CA ILE A 85 -8.95 -32.29 21.01
C ILE A 85 -8.66 -33.55 21.81
N ALA A 86 -8.98 -33.59 23.11
CA ALA A 86 -8.82 -34.77 23.96
C ALA A 86 -9.61 -35.97 23.42
N ASP A 87 -10.90 -35.80 23.12
CA ASP A 87 -11.76 -36.85 22.55
C ASP A 87 -11.16 -37.40 21.23
N PHE A 88 -10.62 -36.51 20.38
CA PHE A 88 -9.94 -36.91 19.15
C PHE A 88 -8.65 -37.70 19.42
N LEU A 89 -7.84 -37.27 20.39
CA LEU A 89 -6.60 -37.93 20.77
C LEU A 89 -6.86 -39.34 21.31
N GLU A 90 -7.84 -39.51 22.18
CA GLU A 90 -8.24 -40.82 22.72
C GLU A 90 -8.69 -41.76 21.59
N ALA A 91 -9.56 -41.28 20.70
CA ALA A 91 -10.07 -42.07 19.58
C ALA A 91 -9.00 -42.46 18.53
N ASN A 92 -7.85 -41.78 18.53
CA ASN A 92 -6.78 -42.00 17.56
C ASN A 92 -5.42 -42.31 18.21
N ARG A 93 -5.40 -42.68 19.50
CA ARG A 93 -4.18 -42.87 20.31
C ARG A 93 -3.16 -43.83 19.67
N GLU A 94 -3.66 -44.93 19.11
CA GLU A 94 -2.87 -45.99 18.45
C GLU A 94 -2.66 -45.75 16.94
N LYS A 95 -3.02 -44.57 16.43
CA LYS A 95 -2.90 -44.22 15.01
C LYS A 95 -1.91 -43.08 14.80
N ASP A 96 -1.43 -42.95 13.57
CA ASP A 96 -0.64 -41.80 13.11
C ASP A 96 -1.53 -40.56 12.91
N TYR A 97 -1.99 -39.97 14.02
CA TYR A 97 -2.83 -38.78 13.97
C TYR A 97 -2.04 -37.53 13.55
N LYS A 98 -2.76 -36.57 12.97
CA LYS A 98 -2.23 -35.29 12.50
C LYS A 98 -2.99 -34.13 13.12
N LEU A 99 -2.32 -33.33 13.93
CA LEU A 99 -2.87 -32.08 14.44
C LEU A 99 -2.34 -30.94 13.60
N LEU A 100 -3.20 -30.29 12.82
CA LEU A 100 -2.85 -29.06 12.11
C LEU A 100 -3.33 -27.89 12.95
N THR A 101 -2.45 -26.96 13.30
CA THR A 101 -2.81 -25.87 14.22
C THR A 101 -2.30 -24.53 13.72
N THR A 102 -3.04 -23.47 14.05
CA THR A 102 -2.44 -22.14 14.06
C THR A 102 -1.64 -21.94 15.35
N PRO A 103 -0.73 -20.95 15.41
CA PRO A 103 0.01 -20.66 16.64
C PRO A 103 -0.92 -20.45 17.86
N GLU A 104 -2.06 -19.77 17.65
CA GLU A 104 -3.08 -19.50 18.67
C GLU A 104 -3.79 -20.77 19.18
N GLY A 105 -3.79 -21.85 18.40
CA GLY A 105 -4.39 -23.13 18.76
C GLY A 105 -3.46 -24.07 19.54
N PHE A 106 -2.16 -23.80 19.53
CA PHE A 106 -1.14 -24.73 20.01
C PHE A 106 -1.24 -25.04 21.52
N ASN A 107 -1.47 -24.04 22.37
CA ASN A 107 -1.61 -24.26 23.81
C ASN A 107 -2.75 -25.23 24.15
N LYS A 108 -3.83 -25.21 23.37
CA LYS A 108 -4.95 -26.15 23.58
C LYS A 108 -4.55 -27.59 23.28
N ILE A 109 -3.65 -27.81 22.31
CA ILE A 109 -3.08 -29.13 22.04
C ILE A 109 -2.26 -29.58 23.24
N LYS A 110 -1.40 -28.72 23.77
CA LYS A 110 -0.58 -29.00 24.94
C LYS A 110 -1.44 -29.38 26.15
N GLU A 111 -2.47 -28.60 26.46
CA GLU A 111 -3.42 -28.88 27.54
C GLU A 111 -4.22 -30.18 27.31
N ALA A 112 -4.67 -30.43 26.08
CA ALA A 112 -5.39 -31.65 25.75
C ALA A 112 -4.52 -32.90 25.87
N MET A 113 -3.28 -32.86 25.36
CA MET A 113 -2.31 -33.96 25.45
C MET A 113 -1.94 -34.26 26.91
N GLN A 114 -1.78 -33.23 27.74
CA GLN A 114 -1.61 -33.40 29.19
C GLN A 114 -2.81 -34.09 29.84
N THR A 115 -4.03 -33.73 29.43
CA THR A 115 -5.27 -34.32 29.97
C THR A 115 -5.37 -35.81 29.66
N VAL A 116 -4.92 -36.22 28.48
CA VAL A 116 -4.97 -37.63 28.03
C VAL A 116 -3.65 -38.37 28.21
N ASP A 117 -2.72 -37.86 29.00
CA ASP A 117 -1.42 -38.46 29.31
C ASP A 117 -0.63 -38.88 28.06
N ILE A 118 -0.43 -37.93 27.13
CA ILE A 118 0.43 -38.07 25.94
C ILE A 118 1.60 -37.11 26.08
N ASP A 119 2.83 -37.62 25.94
CA ASP A 119 4.03 -36.78 25.93
C ASP A 119 4.31 -36.29 24.50
N MET A 120 3.82 -35.09 24.21
CA MET A 120 3.98 -34.48 22.89
C MET A 120 5.45 -34.33 22.46
N TYR A 121 6.38 -34.10 23.38
CA TYR A 121 7.77 -33.78 23.05
C TYR A 121 8.56 -35.00 22.57
N THR A 122 8.14 -36.20 22.96
CA THR A 122 8.80 -37.46 22.62
C THR A 122 7.97 -38.26 21.61
N GLU A 123 6.65 -38.26 21.72
CA GLU A 123 5.76 -39.05 20.86
C GLU A 123 5.45 -38.40 19.50
N CYS A 124 5.47 -37.07 19.40
CA CYS A 124 5.07 -36.37 18.19
C CYS A 124 6.26 -35.77 17.43
N PHE A 125 6.14 -35.74 16.11
CA PHE A 125 6.96 -34.88 15.26
C PHE A 125 6.30 -33.49 15.13
N ILE A 126 7.05 -32.41 15.36
CA ILE A 126 6.55 -31.05 15.15
C ILE A 126 7.12 -30.44 13.86
N LEU A 127 6.24 -29.91 13.01
CA LEU A 127 6.60 -29.20 11.78
C LEU A 127 6.12 -27.77 11.85
N PHE A 128 7.02 -26.81 11.66
CA PHE A 128 6.65 -25.45 11.30
C PHE A 128 6.75 -25.28 9.78
N ASP A 129 5.59 -25.18 9.12
CA ASP A 129 5.51 -24.87 7.69
C ASP A 129 5.35 -23.35 7.49
N GLU A 130 5.85 -22.85 6.37
CA GLU A 130 6.06 -21.41 6.10
C GLU A 130 6.81 -20.73 7.27
N CYS A 131 7.94 -21.34 7.68
CA CYS A 131 8.71 -20.94 8.86
C CYS A 131 9.27 -19.51 8.83
N GLU A 132 9.32 -18.83 7.69
CA GLU A 132 9.65 -17.41 7.60
C GLU A 132 8.68 -16.52 8.40
N LYS A 133 7.43 -16.98 8.55
CA LYS A 133 6.40 -16.26 9.32
C LYS A 133 6.68 -16.22 10.81
N LEU A 134 7.53 -17.11 11.31
CA LEU A 134 8.00 -17.09 12.69
C LEU A 134 8.74 -15.79 13.01
N VAL A 135 9.49 -15.27 12.03
CA VAL A 135 10.22 -14.01 12.15
C VAL A 135 9.34 -12.86 11.68
N GLN A 136 8.70 -12.95 10.52
CA GLN A 136 7.96 -11.81 9.93
C GLN A 136 6.74 -11.36 10.76
N ASP A 137 6.01 -12.29 11.38
CA ASP A 137 4.75 -12.01 12.06
C ASP A 137 4.89 -11.89 13.60
N VAL A 138 6.10 -12.00 14.15
CA VAL A 138 6.36 -12.10 15.60
C VAL A 138 5.76 -10.96 16.44
N HIS A 139 5.69 -9.73 15.89
CA HIS A 139 5.10 -8.58 16.59
C HIS A 139 3.57 -8.54 16.54
N TYR A 140 2.96 -9.25 15.58
CA TYR A 140 1.51 -9.22 15.39
C TYR A 140 0.81 -10.33 16.16
N ARG A 141 1.57 -11.32 16.63
CA ARG A 141 1.05 -12.52 17.28
C ARG A 141 2.01 -12.95 18.39
N ASP A 142 1.80 -12.45 19.59
CA ASP A 142 2.49 -12.94 20.79
C ASP A 142 2.35 -14.48 20.92
N SER A 143 1.22 -15.01 20.45
CA SER A 143 0.93 -16.44 20.31
C SER A 143 1.85 -17.23 19.36
N ILE A 144 2.71 -16.60 18.56
CA ILE A 144 3.78 -17.28 17.80
C ILE A 144 4.97 -17.65 18.70
N ARG A 145 5.20 -16.90 19.77
CA ARG A 145 6.39 -17.05 20.61
C ARG A 145 6.32 -18.29 21.49
N GLU A 146 5.15 -18.59 22.06
CA GLU A 146 4.99 -19.74 22.96
C GLU A 146 5.24 -21.09 22.26
N PRO A 147 4.65 -21.37 21.08
CA PRO A 147 4.91 -22.61 20.36
C PRO A 147 6.38 -22.79 19.97
N MET A 148 7.14 -21.71 19.84
CA MET A 148 8.56 -21.75 19.53
C MET A 148 9.42 -22.24 20.71
N ASN A 149 9.12 -21.79 21.93
CA ASN A 149 9.83 -22.29 23.10
C ASN A 149 9.61 -23.79 23.29
N ASP A 150 8.38 -24.25 23.04
CA ASP A 150 8.06 -25.67 23.06
C ASP A 150 8.70 -26.42 21.87
N PHE A 151 8.78 -25.83 20.69
CA PHE A 151 9.40 -26.44 19.50
C PHE A 151 10.80 -26.99 19.79
N PHE A 152 11.66 -26.24 20.48
CA PHE A 152 13.02 -26.70 20.80
C PHE A 152 13.06 -27.88 21.78
N ARG A 153 11.98 -28.13 22.53
CA ARG A 153 11.86 -29.26 23.45
C ARG A 153 11.49 -30.57 22.76
N PHE A 154 10.93 -30.51 21.55
CA PHE A 154 10.62 -31.71 20.79
C PHE A 154 11.90 -32.44 20.36
N GLN A 155 11.90 -33.76 20.55
CA GLN A 155 12.96 -34.62 20.02
C GLN A 155 12.93 -34.67 18.49
N ASN A 156 11.72 -34.69 17.93
CA ASN A 156 11.46 -34.83 16.51
C ASN A 156 10.84 -33.55 15.95
N LYS A 157 11.61 -32.77 15.19
CA LYS A 157 11.18 -31.43 14.76
C LYS A 157 11.79 -30.98 13.44
N ALA A 158 11.09 -30.15 12.67
CA ALA A 158 11.66 -29.51 11.48
C ALA A 158 11.00 -28.16 11.18
N LEU A 159 11.73 -27.35 10.40
CA LEU A 159 11.27 -26.08 9.85
C LEU A 159 11.30 -26.18 8.33
N ILE A 160 10.27 -25.70 7.64
CA ILE A 160 10.23 -25.70 6.18
C ILE A 160 9.59 -24.44 5.61
N SER A 161 10.19 -23.90 4.56
CA SER A 161 9.67 -22.75 3.82
C SER A 161 10.30 -22.68 2.42
N ALA A 162 9.64 -22.00 1.48
CA ALA A 162 10.26 -21.67 0.20
C ALA A 162 11.29 -20.55 0.34
N THR A 163 11.20 -19.78 1.42
CA THR A 163 11.99 -18.58 1.68
C THR A 163 12.31 -18.47 3.18
N PRO A 164 12.95 -19.50 3.80
CA PRO A 164 13.13 -19.56 5.25
C PRO A 164 13.95 -18.38 5.76
N ILE A 165 13.51 -17.81 6.88
CA ILE A 165 14.25 -16.80 7.65
C ILE A 165 14.61 -17.44 9.00
N VAL A 166 15.89 -17.45 9.32
CA VAL A 166 16.42 -18.05 10.55
C VAL A 166 17.07 -16.97 11.40
N PRO A 167 16.76 -16.89 12.72
CA PRO A 167 17.50 -16.04 13.64
C PRO A 167 18.95 -16.55 13.82
N GLU A 168 19.87 -16.11 12.97
CA GLU A 168 21.27 -16.58 12.94
C GLU A 168 22.05 -16.34 14.25
N LYS A 169 21.54 -15.48 15.15
CA LYS A 169 22.13 -15.21 16.48
C LYS A 169 21.57 -16.09 17.60
N ASP A 170 20.66 -17.01 17.28
CA ASP A 170 20.06 -17.95 18.24
C ASP A 170 20.70 -19.33 18.11
N SER A 171 21.56 -19.66 19.08
CA SER A 171 22.34 -20.91 19.06
C SER A 171 21.48 -22.18 19.13
N ARG A 172 20.18 -22.07 19.47
CA ARG A 172 19.27 -23.22 19.42
C ARG A 172 19.09 -23.76 17.99
N PHE A 173 19.40 -22.97 16.97
CA PHE A 173 19.37 -23.39 15.56
C PHE A 173 20.65 -24.08 15.07
N ASP A 174 21.76 -24.01 15.82
CA ASP A 174 23.08 -24.53 15.39
C ASP A 174 23.06 -26.05 15.14
N GLY A 175 22.19 -26.78 15.85
CA GLY A 175 22.02 -28.23 15.72
C GLY A 175 21.18 -28.68 14.53
N PHE A 176 20.69 -27.76 13.69
CA PHE A 176 19.82 -28.11 12.57
C PHE A 176 20.61 -28.24 11.26
N MET A 177 20.34 -29.32 10.53
CA MET A 177 20.84 -29.50 9.17
C MET A 177 20.06 -28.61 8.20
N ARG A 178 20.77 -27.79 7.43
CA ARG A 178 20.21 -26.90 6.40
C ARG A 178 20.12 -27.65 5.08
N VAL A 179 18.90 -27.87 4.59
CA VAL A 179 18.63 -28.63 3.38
C VAL A 179 18.02 -27.73 2.32
N LEU A 180 18.56 -27.76 1.11
CA LEU A 180 17.98 -27.11 -0.06
C LEU A 180 17.33 -28.15 -0.97
N ILE A 181 16.05 -27.94 -1.32
CA ILE A 181 15.42 -28.62 -2.45
C ILE A 181 15.66 -27.77 -3.70
N GLN A 182 16.53 -28.24 -4.58
CA GLN A 182 16.96 -27.49 -5.75
C GLN A 182 16.35 -28.06 -7.03
N PRO A 183 15.61 -27.25 -7.81
CA PRO A 183 15.18 -27.65 -9.14
C PRO A 183 16.38 -27.98 -10.04
N ASP A 184 16.33 -29.13 -10.71
CA ASP A 184 17.33 -29.47 -11.76
C ASP A 184 17.00 -28.87 -13.14
N TYR A 185 15.97 -28.03 -13.17
CA TYR A 185 15.50 -27.31 -14.34
C TYR A 185 15.50 -25.81 -14.05
N VAL A 186 15.62 -25.02 -15.12
CA VAL A 186 15.52 -23.56 -15.01
C VAL A 186 14.07 -23.20 -14.66
N TYR A 187 13.86 -22.79 -13.40
CA TYR A 187 12.62 -22.19 -12.95
C TYR A 187 12.86 -20.70 -12.71
N ARG A 188 12.28 -19.85 -13.58
CA ARG A 188 12.31 -18.40 -13.38
C ARG A 188 11.01 -17.75 -13.81
N GLN A 189 10.44 -16.93 -12.93
CA GLN A 189 9.22 -16.16 -13.19
C GLN A 189 9.56 -14.82 -13.86
N LYS A 190 8.76 -14.42 -14.85
CA LYS A 190 8.93 -13.12 -15.50
C LYS A 190 8.35 -12.01 -14.61
N LEU A 191 9.15 -11.01 -14.29
CA LEU A 191 8.73 -9.85 -13.50
C LEU A 191 9.13 -8.55 -14.21
N LYS A 192 8.24 -7.55 -14.19
CA LYS A 192 8.59 -6.20 -14.64
C LYS A 192 8.67 -5.28 -13.43
N LEU A 193 9.85 -4.75 -13.13
CA LEU A 193 10.04 -3.72 -12.11
C LEU A 193 9.88 -2.35 -12.76
N ILE A 194 8.98 -1.53 -12.21
CA ILE A 194 8.80 -0.13 -12.60
C ILE A 194 9.11 0.73 -11.38
N THR A 195 10.26 1.40 -11.39
CA THR A 195 10.53 2.45 -10.40
C THR A 195 9.92 3.76 -10.88
N THR A 196 9.24 4.49 -9.99
CA THR A 196 8.53 5.70 -10.38
C THR A 196 8.51 6.74 -9.27
N ASN A 197 8.43 8.01 -9.64
CA ASN A 197 8.15 9.09 -8.69
C ASN A 197 6.64 9.31 -8.50
N ASN A 198 5.76 8.58 -9.20
CA ASN A 198 4.30 8.63 -9.02
C ASN A 198 3.67 7.25 -9.27
N VAL A 199 3.44 6.54 -8.17
CA VAL A 199 2.87 5.19 -8.10
C VAL A 199 1.42 5.20 -8.56
N LEU A 200 0.64 6.23 -8.21
CA LEU A 200 -0.78 6.31 -8.55
C LEU A 200 -1.03 6.32 -10.06
N GLU A 201 -0.35 7.22 -10.77
CA GLU A 201 -0.48 7.33 -12.23
C GLU A 201 0.11 6.10 -12.93
N THR A 202 1.22 5.57 -12.42
CA THR A 202 1.83 4.34 -12.97
C THR A 202 0.89 3.16 -12.82
N LEU A 203 0.25 3.00 -11.66
CA LEU A 203 -0.71 1.94 -11.39
C LEU A 203 -1.90 2.04 -12.36
N GLN A 204 -2.47 3.23 -12.53
CA GLN A 204 -3.57 3.47 -13.47
C GLN A 204 -3.22 3.00 -14.89
N GLU A 205 -2.08 3.42 -15.43
CA GLU A 205 -1.66 3.01 -16.78
C GLU A 205 -1.41 1.50 -16.88
N VAL A 206 -0.80 0.91 -15.86
CA VAL A 206 -0.53 -0.53 -15.84
C VAL A 206 -1.84 -1.29 -15.87
N ILE A 207 -2.83 -0.95 -15.03
CA ILE A 207 -4.11 -1.68 -14.98
C ILE A 207 -4.98 -1.46 -16.22
N GLU A 208 -4.92 -0.29 -16.86
CA GLU A 208 -5.64 0.00 -18.10
C GLU A 208 -5.13 -0.85 -19.27
N ALA A 209 -3.84 -1.17 -19.27
CA ALA A 209 -3.20 -2.02 -20.29
C ALA A 209 -3.46 -3.52 -20.10
N LYS A 210 -4.07 -3.96 -18.99
CA LYS A 210 -4.34 -5.37 -18.70
C LYS A 210 -5.79 -5.75 -19.00
N ARG A 211 -5.97 -6.92 -19.61
CA ARG A 211 -7.28 -7.55 -19.84
C ARG A 211 -7.44 -8.73 -18.88
N GLY A 212 -8.64 -8.91 -18.33
CA GLY A 212 -8.93 -9.98 -17.38
C GLY A 212 -8.74 -9.55 -15.91
N THR A 213 -8.62 -10.54 -15.03
CA THR A 213 -8.50 -10.35 -13.57
C THR A 213 -7.13 -9.80 -13.20
N VAL A 214 -7.11 -8.78 -12.34
CA VAL A 214 -5.91 -8.16 -11.80
C VAL A 214 -5.92 -8.26 -10.28
N CYS A 215 -4.83 -8.79 -9.71
CA CYS A 215 -4.61 -8.93 -8.28
C CYS A 215 -3.46 -8.01 -7.85
N ILE A 216 -3.78 -7.02 -7.02
CA ILE A 216 -2.89 -5.94 -6.59
C ILE A 216 -2.53 -6.16 -5.12
N PHE A 217 -1.25 -6.42 -4.84
CA PHE A 217 -0.72 -6.62 -3.50
C PHE A 217 -0.10 -5.33 -3.01
N CYS A 218 -0.66 -4.76 -1.95
CA CYS A 218 -0.25 -3.47 -1.40
C CYS A 218 -0.42 -3.50 0.13
N ASN A 219 0.68 -3.34 0.87
CA ASN A 219 0.69 -3.38 2.32
C ASN A 219 0.40 -2.00 2.96
N SER A 220 -0.59 -1.29 2.42
CA SER A 220 -0.98 0.04 2.91
C SER A 220 -2.47 0.28 2.64
N ILE A 221 -3.26 0.32 3.72
CA ILE A 221 -4.68 0.65 3.65
C ILE A 221 -4.87 2.09 3.14
N ASP A 222 -3.99 3.01 3.53
CA ASP A 222 -4.08 4.42 3.12
C ASP A 222 -3.78 4.59 1.63
N SER A 223 -2.79 3.87 1.08
CA SER A 223 -2.49 3.86 -0.36
C SER A 223 -3.65 3.24 -1.14
N ILE A 224 -4.17 2.08 -0.70
CA ILE A 224 -5.35 1.44 -1.30
C ILE A 224 -6.52 2.42 -1.34
N ASP A 225 -6.81 3.09 -0.23
CA ASP A 225 -7.89 4.06 -0.13
C ASP A 225 -7.70 5.24 -1.08
N SER A 226 -6.47 5.75 -1.23
CA SER A 226 -6.11 6.77 -2.22
C SER A 226 -6.36 6.29 -3.66
N PHE A 227 -5.93 5.07 -4.00
CA PHE A 227 -6.15 4.50 -5.34
C PHE A 227 -7.64 4.37 -5.68
N TYR A 228 -8.47 3.88 -4.75
CA TYR A 228 -9.92 3.83 -4.94
C TYR A 228 -10.54 5.19 -5.25
N ARG A 229 -10.09 6.26 -4.57
CA ARG A 229 -10.65 7.60 -4.75
C ARG A 229 -10.26 8.23 -6.08
N LEU A 230 -9.07 7.93 -6.57
CA LEU A 230 -8.43 8.70 -7.64
C LEU A 230 -8.30 7.94 -8.97
N ILE A 231 -8.47 6.62 -8.96
CA ILE A 231 -8.42 5.77 -10.16
C ILE A 231 -9.85 5.23 -10.43
N PRO A 232 -10.59 5.79 -11.40
CA PRO A 232 -11.99 5.45 -11.64
C PRO A 232 -12.25 3.95 -11.90
N GLU A 233 -11.33 3.26 -12.55
CA GLU A 233 -11.40 1.83 -12.89
C GLU A 233 -11.48 0.94 -11.64
N LEU A 234 -10.93 1.41 -10.52
CA LEU A 234 -10.88 0.68 -9.27
C LEU A 234 -12.13 0.86 -8.40
N SER A 235 -13.10 1.67 -8.83
CA SER A 235 -14.34 1.94 -8.08
C SER A 235 -15.10 0.67 -7.64
N ASN A 236 -15.03 -0.40 -8.44
CA ASN A 236 -15.67 -1.70 -8.16
C ASN A 236 -14.67 -2.79 -7.71
N ALA A 237 -13.46 -2.42 -7.30
CA ALA A 237 -12.50 -3.41 -6.80
C ALA A 237 -12.95 -4.00 -5.45
N CYS A 238 -12.47 -5.21 -5.16
CA CYS A 238 -12.64 -5.85 -3.85
C CYS A 238 -11.33 -5.80 -3.06
N THR A 239 -11.39 -5.47 -1.76
CA THR A 239 -10.20 -5.51 -0.89
C THR A 239 -10.26 -6.65 0.12
N PHE A 240 -9.26 -7.52 0.07
CA PHE A 240 -9.03 -8.58 1.03
C PHE A 240 -8.01 -8.12 2.07
N CYS A 241 -8.46 -7.92 3.31
CA CYS A 241 -7.61 -7.43 4.41
C CYS A 241 -8.04 -7.98 5.78
N SER A 242 -7.27 -7.69 6.82
CA SER A 242 -7.63 -7.99 8.21
C SER A 242 -8.87 -7.23 8.67
N GLU A 243 -9.45 -7.64 9.79
CA GLU A 243 -10.59 -6.96 10.43
C GLU A 243 -10.30 -5.48 10.70
N ASP A 244 -9.14 -5.17 11.30
CA ASP A 244 -8.68 -3.79 11.51
C ASP A 244 -8.54 -3.00 10.21
N GLY A 245 -8.02 -3.65 9.16
CA GLY A 245 -7.90 -3.07 7.83
C GLY A 245 -9.27 -2.72 7.25
N GLN A 246 -10.28 -3.57 7.47
CA GLN A 246 -11.65 -3.29 7.06
C GLN A 246 -12.23 -2.09 7.80
N TYR A 247 -11.98 -1.97 9.10
CA TYR A 247 -12.45 -0.83 9.88
C TYR A 247 -11.87 0.49 9.37
N LYS A 248 -10.56 0.53 9.06
CA LYS A 248 -9.91 1.71 8.48
C LYS A 248 -10.51 2.09 7.11
N LEU A 249 -10.79 1.12 6.25
CA LEU A 249 -11.42 1.35 4.94
C LEU A 249 -12.89 1.81 5.03
N TRP A 250 -13.59 1.55 6.14
CA TRP A 250 -15.01 1.89 6.30
C TRP A 250 -15.31 3.39 6.25
N LYS A 251 -14.32 4.26 6.52
CA LYS A 251 -14.50 5.71 6.51
C LYS A 251 -14.82 6.28 5.11
N GLY A 252 -14.63 5.51 4.04
CA GLY A 252 -15.14 5.83 2.69
C GLY A 252 -16.33 4.94 2.33
N ASN A 253 -17.50 5.52 2.04
CA ASN A 253 -18.75 4.80 1.70
C ASN A 253 -18.57 3.61 0.71
N ARG A 254 -19.34 2.53 0.92
CA ARG A 254 -19.66 1.39 0.01
C ARG A 254 -18.48 0.85 -0.85
N ARG A 255 -17.50 0.20 -0.20
CA ARG A 255 -16.47 -0.59 -0.91
C ARG A 255 -16.55 -2.06 -0.54
N LYS A 256 -16.42 -2.94 -1.53
CA LYS A 256 -16.44 -4.39 -1.32
C LYS A 256 -15.15 -4.80 -0.60
N LYS A 257 -15.28 -5.48 0.53
CA LYS A 257 -14.15 -5.92 1.36
C LYS A 257 -14.46 -7.24 2.04
N SER A 258 -13.44 -8.06 2.27
CA SER A 258 -13.60 -9.37 2.90
C SER A 258 -12.36 -9.79 3.69
N MET A 259 -12.56 -10.56 4.76
CA MET A 259 -11.48 -11.20 5.54
C MET A 259 -11.09 -12.56 4.97
N MET A 260 -11.87 -13.06 4.01
CA MET A 260 -11.70 -14.34 3.33
C MET A 260 -11.72 -14.12 1.83
N ILE A 261 -10.91 -14.87 1.09
CA ILE A 261 -10.98 -14.83 -0.37
C ILE A 261 -12.30 -15.47 -0.78
N THR A 262 -13.15 -14.69 -1.45
CA THR A 262 -14.42 -15.14 -2.02
C THR A 262 -14.27 -15.19 -3.54
N GLU A 263 -15.26 -14.73 -4.30
CA GLU A 263 -15.11 -14.56 -5.73
C GLU A 263 -14.26 -13.32 -6.04
N LEU A 264 -13.32 -13.48 -6.98
CA LEU A 264 -12.47 -12.39 -7.44
C LEU A 264 -13.24 -11.50 -8.42
N GLU A 265 -13.12 -10.20 -8.23
CA GLU A 265 -13.59 -9.18 -9.15
C GLU A 265 -12.62 -8.99 -10.32
N ARG A 266 -12.91 -8.04 -11.21
CA ARG A 266 -11.93 -7.58 -12.22
C ARG A 266 -10.64 -7.07 -11.55
N TYR A 267 -10.77 -6.30 -10.47
CA TYR A 267 -9.65 -5.73 -9.71
C TYR A 267 -9.77 -6.13 -8.25
N ASN A 268 -8.67 -6.63 -7.66
CA ASN A 268 -8.67 -7.15 -6.30
C ASN A 268 -7.43 -6.65 -5.56
N PHE A 269 -7.61 -6.06 -4.39
CA PHE A 269 -6.53 -5.66 -3.50
C PHE A 269 -6.30 -6.71 -2.42
N PHE A 270 -5.02 -6.97 -2.10
CA PHE A 270 -4.59 -7.89 -1.05
C PHE A 270 -3.55 -7.20 -0.16
N THR A 271 -3.76 -7.27 1.16
CA THR A 271 -2.76 -6.83 2.15
C THR A 271 -1.91 -8.01 2.63
N SER A 272 -0.87 -7.74 3.44
CA SER A 272 0.12 -8.73 3.92
C SER A 272 -0.43 -10.06 4.43
N ARG A 273 -1.61 -10.06 5.09
CA ARG A 273 -2.32 -11.28 5.52
C ARG A 273 -2.49 -12.35 4.43
N PHE A 274 -2.56 -11.94 3.16
CA PHE A 274 -2.79 -12.83 2.02
C PHE A 274 -1.53 -13.08 1.18
N TYR A 275 -0.35 -12.66 1.65
CA TYR A 275 0.90 -12.86 0.91
C TYR A 275 1.37 -14.32 0.99
N SER A 276 0.96 -15.04 2.03
CA SER A 276 1.34 -16.43 2.29
C SER A 276 0.14 -17.27 2.72
N ALA A 277 0.29 -18.59 2.67
CA ALA A 277 -0.61 -19.56 3.31
C ALA A 277 -2.10 -19.40 2.96
N VAL A 278 -2.45 -18.94 1.75
CA VAL A 278 -3.80 -19.01 1.18
C VAL A 278 -3.67 -19.23 -0.33
N ASP A 279 -4.34 -20.24 -0.88
CA ASP A 279 -4.41 -20.39 -2.34
C ASP A 279 -5.42 -19.41 -2.93
N ILE A 280 -5.01 -18.71 -4.00
CA ILE A 280 -5.88 -17.79 -4.73
C ILE A 280 -6.34 -18.50 -6.01
N LEU A 281 -7.59 -18.95 -5.98
CA LEU A 281 -8.19 -19.69 -7.08
C LEU A 281 -8.71 -18.71 -8.15
N CYS A 282 -8.15 -18.83 -9.35
CA CYS A 282 -8.56 -18.05 -10.52
C CYS A 282 -8.94 -19.00 -11.65
N LYS A 283 -10.08 -18.75 -12.32
CA LYS A 283 -10.49 -19.52 -13.51
C LYS A 283 -9.46 -19.40 -14.65
N ASN A 284 -8.87 -18.20 -14.79
CA ASN A 284 -7.80 -17.91 -15.74
C ASN A 284 -6.61 -17.27 -14.98
N PRO A 285 -5.35 -17.47 -15.42
CA PRO A 285 -4.20 -16.84 -14.80
C PRO A 285 -4.36 -15.30 -14.72
N PRO A 286 -4.28 -14.68 -13.52
CA PRO A 286 -4.46 -13.25 -13.36
C PRO A 286 -3.19 -12.46 -13.68
N HIS A 287 -3.33 -11.16 -13.86
CA HIS A 287 -2.19 -10.23 -13.77
C HIS A 287 -1.93 -9.87 -12.30
N VAL A 288 -0.71 -10.09 -11.83
CA VAL A 288 -0.29 -9.78 -10.46
C VAL A 288 0.52 -8.50 -10.45
N ILE A 289 0.15 -7.57 -9.56
CA ILE A 289 0.82 -6.29 -9.39
C ILE A 289 1.24 -6.13 -7.93
N PHE A 290 2.51 -5.88 -7.67
CA PHE A 290 3.03 -5.47 -6.38
C PHE A 290 3.10 -3.95 -6.34
N VAL A 291 2.69 -3.33 -5.23
CA VAL A 291 2.74 -1.87 -5.05
C VAL A 291 3.45 -1.53 -3.75
N SER A 292 4.59 -0.85 -3.88
CA SER A 292 5.34 -0.27 -2.78
C SER A 292 5.35 1.26 -2.92
N ASP A 293 4.45 1.90 -2.18
CA ASP A 293 4.20 3.34 -2.15
C ASP A 293 4.76 3.94 -0.85
N LEU A 294 6.05 4.27 -0.85
CA LEU A 294 6.79 4.76 0.32
C LEU A 294 6.39 6.18 0.73
N TYR A 295 5.73 6.93 -0.16
CA TYR A 295 5.17 8.24 0.17
C TYR A 295 3.82 8.11 0.86
N GLY A 296 3.00 7.13 0.47
CA GLY A 296 1.78 6.78 1.19
C GLY A 296 2.04 6.10 2.54
N ALA A 297 2.94 5.12 2.57
CA ALA A 297 3.28 4.35 3.77
C ALA A 297 4.67 3.71 3.65
N ALA A 298 5.61 4.06 4.53
CA ALA A 298 6.96 3.51 4.53
C ALA A 298 7.00 1.97 4.72
N GLN A 299 5.99 1.41 5.38
CA GLN A 299 5.83 -0.04 5.58
C GLN A 299 5.22 -0.79 4.37
N SER A 300 4.91 -0.10 3.27
CA SER A 300 4.35 -0.72 2.05
C SER A 300 5.38 -1.48 1.20
N VAL A 301 6.64 -1.50 1.65
CA VAL A 301 7.72 -2.26 1.04
C VAL A 301 7.35 -3.74 0.90
N ILE A 302 7.82 -4.34 -0.19
CA ILE A 302 7.68 -5.78 -0.48
C ILE A 302 9.07 -6.38 -0.60
N ASP A 303 9.36 -7.43 0.16
CA ASP A 303 10.66 -8.11 0.05
C ASP A 303 10.74 -8.97 -1.24
N PRO A 304 11.69 -8.71 -2.16
CA PRO A 304 11.93 -9.54 -3.32
C PRO A 304 12.26 -11.01 -2.98
N ALA A 305 12.98 -11.25 -1.88
CA ALA A 305 13.52 -12.56 -1.54
C ALA A 305 12.52 -13.45 -0.79
N THR A 306 11.46 -12.88 -0.22
CA THR A 306 10.46 -13.63 0.55
C THR A 306 9.05 -13.36 0.02
N GLU A 307 8.49 -12.18 0.28
CA GLU A 307 7.09 -11.85 0.02
C GLU A 307 6.72 -11.94 -1.47
N ALA A 308 7.57 -11.43 -2.38
CA ALA A 308 7.30 -11.49 -3.81
C ALA A 308 7.17 -12.94 -4.32
N ILE A 309 8.04 -13.84 -3.86
CA ILE A 309 8.03 -15.28 -4.18
C ILE A 309 6.77 -15.94 -3.59
N GLN A 310 6.48 -15.64 -2.33
CA GLN A 310 5.34 -16.21 -1.61
C GLN A 310 4.01 -15.83 -2.25
N ILE A 311 3.85 -14.56 -2.65
CA ILE A 311 2.65 -14.04 -3.32
C ILE A 311 2.39 -14.80 -4.63
N ILE A 312 3.40 -14.93 -5.50
CA ILE A 312 3.25 -15.64 -6.78
C ILE A 312 2.90 -17.10 -6.55
N GLY A 313 3.51 -17.70 -5.52
CA GLY A 313 3.25 -19.06 -5.09
C GLY A 313 1.80 -19.36 -4.71
N ARG A 314 0.97 -18.34 -4.47
CA ARG A 314 -0.45 -18.51 -4.15
C ARG A 314 -1.32 -18.83 -5.35
N PHE A 315 -0.84 -18.57 -6.57
CA PHE A 315 -1.56 -18.83 -7.81
C PHE A 315 -1.12 -20.16 -8.42
N ARG A 316 -1.68 -21.28 -7.92
CA ARG A 316 -1.32 -22.64 -8.39
C ARG A 316 -1.53 -22.86 -9.89
N GLY A 317 -2.52 -22.16 -10.48
CA GLY A 317 -2.77 -22.16 -11.93
C GLY A 317 -1.82 -21.27 -12.74
N GLY A 318 -0.81 -20.67 -12.09
CA GLY A 318 0.10 -19.70 -12.67
C GLY A 318 -0.46 -18.28 -12.73
N VAL A 319 0.39 -17.37 -13.20
CA VAL A 319 0.10 -15.94 -13.36
C VAL A 319 0.35 -15.53 -14.81
N ASN A 320 -0.44 -14.60 -15.33
CA ASN A 320 -0.30 -14.12 -16.71
C ASN A 320 0.85 -13.10 -16.84
N SER A 321 1.03 -12.25 -15.84
CA SER A 321 2.22 -11.39 -15.73
C SER A 321 2.41 -10.91 -14.30
N VAL A 322 3.66 -10.65 -13.91
CA VAL A 322 3.99 -10.00 -12.64
C VAL A 322 4.59 -8.62 -12.91
N THR A 323 4.14 -7.61 -12.18
CA THR A 323 4.68 -6.24 -12.26
C THR A 323 4.84 -5.67 -10.86
N HIS A 324 6.01 -5.13 -10.53
CA HIS A 324 6.23 -4.40 -9.28
C HIS A 324 6.34 -2.91 -9.58
N ILE A 325 5.46 -2.11 -8.99
CA ILE A 325 5.51 -0.65 -9.06
C ILE A 325 6.04 -0.16 -7.71
N ALA A 326 7.19 0.49 -7.72
CA ALA A 326 7.85 0.97 -6.52
C ALA A 326 8.22 2.44 -6.63
N SER A 327 7.90 3.22 -5.61
CA SER A 327 8.59 4.49 -5.38
C SER A 327 9.96 4.23 -4.77
N ILE A 328 10.94 5.09 -5.04
CA ILE A 328 12.25 5.07 -4.39
C ILE A 328 12.36 6.32 -3.51
N ARG A 329 12.85 6.15 -2.28
CA ARG A 329 13.00 7.24 -1.31
C ARG A 329 14.42 7.22 -0.74
N PRO A 330 15.37 7.96 -1.35
CA PRO A 330 16.76 8.00 -0.91
C PRO A 330 16.94 8.48 0.53
N GLU A 331 16.04 9.32 1.03
CA GLU A 331 16.06 9.87 2.38
C GLU A 331 15.28 9.01 3.39
N LEU A 332 14.93 7.77 3.03
CA LEU A 332 14.29 6.85 3.97
C LEU A 332 15.31 6.47 5.05
N GLU A 333 14.99 6.80 6.31
CA GLU A 333 15.79 6.36 7.45
C GLU A 333 15.74 4.84 7.56
N CYS A 334 16.92 4.21 7.50
CA CYS A 334 17.11 2.79 7.70
C CYS A 334 18.43 2.53 8.43
N MET A 335 18.51 1.43 9.16
CA MET A 335 19.71 1.03 9.89
C MET A 335 20.44 -0.12 9.17
N SER A 336 21.76 -0.01 9.07
CA SER A 336 22.63 -1.13 8.70
C SER A 336 22.69 -2.17 9.82
N SER A 337 23.14 -3.38 9.50
CA SER A 337 23.27 -4.45 10.50
C SER A 337 24.16 -4.05 11.70
N SER A 338 25.25 -3.33 11.44
CA SER A 338 26.13 -2.80 12.49
C SER A 338 25.47 -1.72 13.33
N GLU A 339 24.65 -0.85 12.72
CA GLU A 339 23.91 0.17 13.48
C GLU A 339 22.86 -0.47 14.38
N ILE A 340 22.17 -1.51 13.90
CA ILE A 340 21.23 -2.30 14.69
C ILE A 340 21.94 -2.94 15.88
N ASP A 341 23.11 -3.55 15.66
CA ASP A 341 23.92 -4.14 16.72
C ASP A 341 24.29 -3.13 17.81
N HIS A 342 24.85 -1.98 17.42
CA HIS A 342 25.20 -0.92 18.37
C HIS A 342 23.97 -0.35 19.09
N TRP A 343 22.85 -0.22 18.38
CA TRP A 343 21.61 0.28 18.98
C TRP A 343 21.05 -0.69 20.02
N ILE A 344 20.95 -1.98 19.70
CA ILE A 344 20.50 -3.02 20.65
C ILE A 344 21.44 -3.07 21.86
N GLN A 345 22.75 -3.04 21.65
CA GLN A 345 23.72 -3.08 22.75
C GLN A 345 23.60 -1.84 23.64
N GLY A 346 23.52 -0.65 23.05
CA GLY A 346 23.38 0.61 23.77
C GLY A 346 22.06 0.68 24.54
N ALA A 347 20.95 0.35 23.88
CA ALA A 347 19.63 0.31 24.49
C ALA A 347 19.58 -0.69 25.65
N SER A 348 20.12 -1.89 25.47
CA SER A 348 20.25 -2.90 26.54
C SER A 348 21.03 -2.38 27.74
N THR A 349 22.17 -1.72 27.51
CA THR A 349 23.03 -1.17 28.57
C THR A 349 22.29 -0.12 29.39
N ILE A 350 21.66 0.86 28.73
CA ILE A 350 20.92 1.93 29.40
C ILE A 350 19.69 1.38 30.14
N PHE A 351 18.92 0.51 29.50
CA PHE A 351 17.70 -0.06 30.06
C PHE A 351 17.98 -0.91 31.32
N ASN A 352 19.05 -1.72 31.29
CA ASN A 352 19.48 -2.48 32.46
C ASN A 352 20.02 -1.56 33.57
N GLY A 353 20.68 -0.45 33.21
CA GLY A 353 21.08 0.60 34.14
C GLY A 353 19.89 1.19 34.90
N TRP A 354 18.81 1.53 34.19
CA TRP A 354 17.57 2.02 34.82
C TRP A 354 16.91 0.97 35.73
N LYS A 355 16.84 -0.29 35.32
CA LYS A 355 16.33 -1.37 36.20
C LYS A 355 17.13 -1.47 37.50
N ALA A 356 18.47 -1.44 37.39
CA ALA A 356 19.35 -1.49 38.55
C ALA A 356 19.21 -0.25 39.46
N GLN A 357 18.98 0.92 38.88
CA GLN A 357 18.73 2.15 39.62
C GLN A 357 17.36 2.13 40.34
N LEU A 358 16.31 1.68 39.64
CA LEU A 358 14.95 1.54 40.19
C LEU A 358 14.91 0.56 41.37
N ALA A 359 15.70 -0.51 41.31
CA ALA A 359 15.84 -1.47 42.39
C ALA A 359 16.54 -0.90 43.64
N ARG A 360 17.35 0.16 43.49
CA ARG A 360 18.14 0.76 44.58
C ARG A 360 17.54 2.03 45.16
N THR A 361 16.82 2.82 44.36
CA THR A 361 16.29 4.10 44.83
C THR A 361 15.03 3.94 45.68
N THR A 362 14.99 4.68 46.79
CA THR A 362 13.81 4.86 47.66
C THR A 362 13.12 6.20 47.42
N ASN A 363 13.68 7.08 46.58
CA ASN A 363 13.10 8.38 46.27
C ASN A 363 11.88 8.23 45.36
N ILE A 364 10.71 8.71 45.80
CA ILE A 364 9.44 8.53 45.10
C ILE A 364 9.46 9.15 43.69
N GLY A 365 10.03 10.34 43.52
CA GLY A 365 10.09 11.02 42.22
C GLY A 365 10.99 10.27 41.23
N GLU A 366 12.17 9.85 41.68
CA GLU A 366 13.10 9.06 40.87
C GLU A 366 12.49 7.72 40.46
N ARG A 367 11.85 7.01 41.41
CA ARG A 367 11.15 5.76 41.13
C ARG A 367 10.06 5.93 40.08
N THR A 368 9.25 6.99 40.19
CA THR A 368 8.16 7.28 39.25
C THR A 368 8.70 7.50 37.84
N LEU A 369 9.69 8.38 37.67
CA LEU A 369 10.29 8.66 36.37
C LEU A 369 11.00 7.45 35.75
N LEU A 370 11.67 6.62 36.56
CA LEU A 370 12.29 5.38 36.07
C LEU A 370 11.24 4.35 35.63
N GLN A 371 10.11 4.25 36.34
CA GLN A 371 9.01 3.36 35.94
C GLN A 371 8.38 3.80 34.62
N GLU A 372 8.16 5.10 34.42
CA GLU A 372 7.69 5.67 33.14
C GLU A 372 8.71 5.40 32.01
N ALA A 373 9.99 5.70 32.25
CA ALA A 373 11.05 5.50 31.27
C ALA A 373 11.23 4.03 30.87
N ILE A 374 11.02 3.10 31.80
CA ILE A 374 11.05 1.65 31.54
C ILE A 374 9.77 1.21 30.83
N GLY A 375 8.59 1.68 31.26
CA GLY A 375 7.28 1.23 30.79
C GLY A 375 6.90 1.69 29.39
N GLU A 376 7.47 2.79 28.90
CA GLU A 376 7.17 3.36 27.57
C GLU A 376 8.39 3.33 26.63
N ASN A 377 9.40 2.49 26.91
CA ASN A 377 10.65 2.53 26.16
C ASN A 377 10.55 1.87 24.76
N SER A 378 11.18 2.49 23.76
CA SER A 378 11.31 1.95 22.41
C SER A 378 12.10 0.65 22.31
N TYR A 379 12.84 0.25 23.35
CA TYR A 379 13.56 -1.02 23.43
C TYR A 379 12.67 -2.19 23.88
N LEU A 380 11.58 -1.92 24.60
CA LEU A 380 10.64 -2.95 25.09
C LEU A 380 10.15 -3.92 24.00
N PRO A 381 9.81 -3.47 22.78
CA PRO A 381 9.31 -4.36 21.73
C PRO A 381 10.31 -5.42 21.25
N TYR A 382 11.57 -5.37 21.69
CA TYR A 382 12.62 -6.32 21.33
C TYR A 382 12.99 -7.28 22.47
N LEU A 383 12.21 -7.25 23.57
CA LEU A 383 12.45 -8.05 24.75
C LEU A 383 11.47 -9.22 24.89
N ASP A 384 11.91 -10.24 25.62
CA ASP A 384 11.08 -11.33 26.09
C ASP A 384 10.33 -11.00 27.38
N GLU A 385 9.48 -11.94 27.81
CA GLU A 385 8.72 -11.86 29.07
C GLU A 385 9.62 -11.70 30.31
N ASN A 386 10.89 -12.12 30.22
CA ASN A 386 11.90 -11.98 31.26
C ASN A 386 12.70 -10.66 31.13
N GLY A 387 12.36 -9.82 30.14
CA GLY A 387 13.03 -8.57 29.85
C GLY A 387 14.44 -8.72 29.27
N LYS A 388 14.74 -9.85 28.61
CA LYS A 388 15.98 -10.13 27.87
C LYS A 388 15.76 -9.97 26.36
N PRO A 389 16.80 -9.67 25.57
CA PRO A 389 16.66 -9.55 24.11
C PRO A 389 16.13 -10.86 23.49
N ASP A 390 15.07 -10.75 22.70
CA ASP A 390 14.45 -11.89 22.01
C ASP A 390 15.03 -12.03 20.59
N SER A 391 15.53 -13.22 20.27
CA SER A 391 16.21 -13.49 19.00
C SER A 391 15.30 -13.33 17.77
N PHE A 392 14.00 -13.65 17.89
CA PHE A 392 13.04 -13.56 16.78
C PHE A 392 12.62 -12.11 16.55
N LEU A 393 12.36 -11.36 17.62
CA LEU A 393 12.06 -9.92 17.53
C LEU A 393 13.25 -9.15 16.94
N ILE A 394 14.47 -9.48 17.36
CA ILE A 394 15.69 -8.89 16.80
C ILE A 394 15.86 -9.30 15.33
N ALA A 395 15.68 -10.57 14.98
CA ALA A 395 15.77 -11.02 13.58
C ALA A 395 14.74 -10.30 12.69
N ASN A 396 13.52 -10.07 13.21
CA ASN A 396 12.51 -9.27 12.51
C ASN A 396 12.96 -7.83 12.30
N PHE A 397 13.63 -7.23 13.29
CA PHE A 397 14.17 -5.88 13.16
C PHE A 397 15.21 -5.79 12.04
N TYR A 398 16.17 -6.72 12.00
CA TYR A 398 17.14 -6.82 10.90
C TYR A 398 16.46 -6.95 9.54
N GLU A 399 15.48 -7.85 9.42
CA GLU A 399 14.77 -8.06 8.16
C GLU A 399 14.04 -6.81 7.70
N LYS A 400 13.27 -6.16 8.58
CA LYS A 400 12.53 -4.93 8.25
C LYS A 400 13.44 -3.82 7.79
N GLU A 401 14.55 -3.57 8.50
CA GLU A 401 15.49 -2.52 8.14
C GLU A 401 16.25 -2.83 6.85
N GLN A 402 16.62 -4.09 6.63
CA GLN A 402 17.24 -4.55 5.38
C GLN A 402 16.29 -4.35 4.20
N VAL A 403 15.02 -4.77 4.32
CA VAL A 403 14.01 -4.62 3.27
C VAL A 403 13.73 -3.14 2.99
N LYS A 404 13.58 -2.30 4.02
CA LYS A 404 13.45 -0.84 3.87
C LYS A 404 14.61 -0.26 3.07
N ARG A 405 15.85 -0.65 3.40
CA ARG A 405 17.06 -0.17 2.72
C ARG A 405 17.02 -0.43 1.21
N LEU A 406 16.41 -1.52 0.75
CA LEU A 406 16.27 -1.80 -0.69
C LEU A 406 15.57 -0.67 -1.45
N TYR A 407 14.68 0.06 -0.79
CA TYR A 407 13.89 1.14 -1.41
C TYR A 407 14.53 2.53 -1.30
N THR A 408 15.75 2.62 -0.78
CA THR A 408 16.56 3.85 -0.81
C THR A 408 17.21 4.10 -2.17
N SER A 409 17.37 3.05 -2.99
CA SER A 409 17.96 3.14 -4.33
C SER A 409 17.31 2.14 -5.28
N ALA A 410 17.05 2.57 -6.51
CA ALA A 410 16.56 1.68 -7.57
C ALA A 410 17.53 0.51 -7.82
N ASP A 411 18.84 0.76 -7.74
CA ASP A 411 19.88 -0.25 -7.97
C ASP A 411 19.89 -1.32 -6.87
N LEU A 412 19.63 -0.93 -5.62
CA LEU A 412 19.56 -1.89 -4.51
C LEU A 412 18.35 -2.82 -4.68
N LEU A 413 17.19 -2.27 -5.04
CA LEU A 413 15.99 -3.08 -5.31
C LEU A 413 16.17 -3.97 -6.54
N HIS A 414 16.81 -3.45 -7.59
CA HIS A 414 17.17 -4.20 -8.79
C HIS A 414 18.07 -5.40 -8.43
N LEU A 415 19.18 -5.14 -7.74
CA LEU A 415 20.13 -6.17 -7.34
C LEU A 415 19.48 -7.22 -6.43
N ALA A 416 18.59 -6.80 -5.52
CA ALA A 416 17.85 -7.73 -4.66
C ALA A 416 17.02 -8.73 -5.48
N TYR A 417 16.32 -8.27 -6.54
CA TYR A 417 15.61 -9.17 -7.45
C TYR A 417 16.57 -10.11 -8.21
N GLU A 418 17.72 -9.63 -8.68
CA GLU A 418 18.72 -10.47 -9.39
C GLU A 418 19.24 -11.58 -8.49
N GLN A 419 19.58 -11.24 -7.26
CA GLN A 419 20.17 -12.16 -6.28
C GLN A 419 19.24 -13.29 -5.88
N THR A 420 17.91 -13.13 -6.03
CA THR A 420 16.96 -14.22 -5.74
C THR A 420 17.16 -15.45 -6.63
N GLY A 421 17.63 -15.27 -7.86
CA GLY A 421 17.63 -16.32 -8.89
C GLY A 421 16.24 -16.82 -9.33
N TYR A 422 15.16 -16.34 -8.70
CA TYR A 422 13.77 -16.75 -8.94
C TYR A 422 13.13 -15.99 -10.10
N PHE A 423 13.64 -14.79 -10.40
CA PHE A 423 13.08 -13.90 -11.40
C PHE A 423 13.96 -13.76 -12.65
N VAL A 424 13.34 -13.75 -13.83
CA VAL A 424 13.90 -13.02 -14.98
C VAL A 424 13.13 -11.71 -15.03
N PHE A 425 13.80 -10.61 -14.72
CA PHE A 425 13.11 -9.33 -14.68
C PHE A 425 13.70 -8.31 -15.66
N SER A 426 12.85 -7.35 -15.98
CA SER A 426 13.20 -6.13 -16.70
C SER A 426 12.91 -4.94 -15.79
N HIS A 427 13.81 -3.97 -15.76
CA HIS A 427 13.61 -2.71 -15.04
C HIS A 427 13.27 -1.59 -16.02
N GLU A 428 12.28 -0.79 -15.66
CA GLU A 428 11.91 0.46 -16.33
C GLU A 428 11.87 1.56 -15.27
N GLU A 429 12.64 2.62 -15.45
CA GLU A 429 12.43 3.85 -14.70
C GLU A 429 11.35 4.69 -15.40
N ARG A 430 10.34 5.10 -14.63
CA ARG A 430 9.24 5.93 -15.11
C ARG A 430 9.09 7.19 -14.28
N LEU A 431 9.77 8.25 -14.72
CA LEU A 431 9.63 9.57 -14.15
C LEU A 431 8.41 10.28 -14.71
N MET A 432 7.50 10.59 -13.80
CA MET A 432 6.33 11.40 -14.05
C MET A 432 6.60 12.87 -13.75
N PRO A 433 5.79 13.76 -14.33
CA PRO A 433 5.99 15.20 -14.24
C PRO A 433 5.56 15.76 -12.89
N VAL A 434 4.58 15.09 -12.30
CA VAL A 434 4.05 15.36 -10.97
C VAL A 434 4.37 14.12 -10.16
N SER A 435 5.20 14.28 -9.13
CA SER A 435 5.51 13.21 -8.20
C SER A 435 4.39 13.00 -7.17
N ASP A 436 4.35 11.83 -6.54
CA ASP A 436 3.47 11.58 -5.39
C ASP A 436 3.81 12.48 -4.21
N ASN A 437 5.10 12.80 -3.99
CA ASN A 437 5.51 13.75 -2.96
C ASN A 437 4.90 15.15 -3.20
N GLU A 438 4.94 15.65 -4.44
CA GLU A 438 4.30 16.93 -4.79
C GLU A 438 2.77 16.87 -4.62
N ARG A 439 2.13 15.77 -5.05
CA ARG A 439 0.69 15.55 -4.86
C ARG A 439 0.31 15.52 -3.38
N MET A 440 1.07 14.80 -2.56
CA MET A 440 0.84 14.67 -1.13
C MET A 440 1.12 15.98 -0.39
N ALA A 441 2.18 16.71 -0.70
CA ALA A 441 2.46 18.02 -0.11
C ALA A 441 1.31 19.01 -0.35
N ILE A 442 0.73 18.96 -1.55
CA ILE A 442 -0.48 19.71 -1.92
C ILE A 442 -1.66 19.29 -1.02
N GLN A 443 -1.93 17.99 -0.85
CA GLN A 443 -3.02 17.49 0.00
C GLN A 443 -2.81 17.74 1.51
N HIS A 444 -1.57 17.67 2.00
CA HIS A 444 -1.20 17.73 3.42
C HIS A 444 -0.80 19.14 3.91
N ARG A 445 -1.41 20.20 3.35
CA ARG A 445 -1.33 21.60 3.82
C ARG A 445 0.00 22.33 3.53
N LEU A 446 0.49 22.28 2.29
CA LEU A 446 1.36 23.37 1.82
C LEU A 446 0.69 24.74 2.13
N ALA A 447 1.49 25.69 2.60
CA ALA A 447 1.03 27.07 2.75
C ALA A 447 0.43 27.56 1.42
N LYS A 448 -0.69 28.29 1.48
CA LYS A 448 -1.48 28.68 0.29
C LYS A 448 -0.63 29.23 -0.85
N LYS A 449 0.37 30.07 -0.54
CA LYS A 449 1.29 30.66 -1.51
C LYS A 449 2.22 29.61 -2.16
N LYS A 450 2.89 28.77 -1.36
CA LYS A 450 3.76 27.69 -1.89
C LYS A 450 2.99 26.70 -2.75
N ARG A 451 1.74 26.41 -2.37
CA ARG A 451 0.82 25.59 -3.18
C ARG A 451 0.53 26.25 -4.54
N ALA A 452 0.18 27.53 -4.53
CA ALA A 452 -0.09 28.28 -5.76
C ALA A 452 1.13 28.38 -6.69
N GLU A 453 2.31 28.63 -6.11
CA GLU A 453 3.60 28.65 -6.82
C GLU A 453 3.89 27.29 -7.50
N LEU A 454 3.67 26.18 -6.78
CA LEU A 454 3.84 24.84 -7.34
C LEU A 454 2.88 24.57 -8.49
N ILE A 455 1.59 24.91 -8.34
CA ILE A 455 0.58 24.75 -9.40
C ILE A 455 0.98 25.56 -10.65
N VAL A 456 1.33 26.84 -10.49
CA VAL A 456 1.74 27.69 -11.62
C VAL A 456 2.98 27.13 -12.31
N ARG A 457 4.01 26.73 -11.54
CA ARG A 457 5.22 26.11 -12.10
C ARG A 457 4.89 24.88 -12.95
N LYS A 458 4.01 24.01 -12.46
CA LYS A 458 3.58 22.81 -13.18
C LYS A 458 2.73 23.11 -14.42
N LEU A 459 1.95 24.18 -14.40
CA LEU A 459 1.22 24.66 -15.58
C LEU A 459 2.16 25.22 -16.66
N GLU A 460 3.22 25.95 -16.28
CA GLU A 460 4.25 26.41 -17.22
C GLU A 460 5.05 25.25 -17.83
N GLU A 461 5.41 24.24 -17.02
CA GLU A 461 6.01 23.00 -17.52
C GLU A 461 5.10 22.37 -18.58
N MET A 462 3.80 22.23 -18.30
CA MET A 462 2.81 21.70 -19.26
C MET A 462 2.73 22.52 -20.55
N GLU A 463 2.68 23.85 -20.47
CA GLU A 463 2.60 24.71 -21.65
C GLU A 463 3.82 24.49 -22.56
N LYS A 464 5.01 24.37 -21.98
CA LYS A 464 6.25 24.07 -22.73
C LYS A 464 6.17 22.72 -23.46
N MET A 465 5.63 21.68 -22.84
CA MET A 465 5.49 20.36 -23.50
C MET A 465 4.34 20.26 -24.48
N SER A 466 3.28 21.05 -24.30
CA SER A 466 2.15 21.08 -25.26
C SER A 466 2.58 21.44 -26.68
N LYS A 467 3.73 22.13 -26.82
CA LYS A 467 4.33 22.54 -28.09
C LYS A 467 5.22 21.46 -28.72
N ALA A 468 5.62 20.42 -27.97
CA ALA A 468 6.70 19.50 -28.35
C ALA A 468 6.38 18.00 -28.26
N THR A 469 5.22 17.59 -27.74
CA THR A 469 4.97 16.19 -27.32
C THR A 469 3.63 15.61 -27.81
N ASP A 470 3.53 14.28 -27.93
CA ASP A 470 2.35 13.50 -28.35
C ASP A 470 1.06 13.86 -27.56
N LYS A 471 -0.09 13.95 -28.25
CA LYS A 471 -1.42 14.18 -27.67
C LYS A 471 -1.77 13.26 -26.50
N LYS A 472 -1.34 11.99 -26.52
CA LYS A 472 -1.56 11.03 -25.43
C LYS A 472 -0.81 11.45 -24.17
N ILE A 473 0.43 11.89 -24.33
CA ILE A 473 1.27 12.40 -23.23
C ILE A 473 0.66 13.71 -22.71
N GLN A 474 0.22 14.62 -23.59
CA GLN A 474 -0.44 15.85 -23.16
C GLN A 474 -1.70 15.57 -22.31
N LYS A 475 -2.56 14.65 -22.74
CA LYS A 475 -3.77 14.27 -22.01
C LYS A 475 -3.45 13.66 -20.64
N ARG A 476 -2.41 12.85 -20.56
CA ARG A 476 -1.87 12.28 -19.32
C ARG A 476 -1.42 13.38 -18.36
N TYR A 477 -0.56 14.29 -18.82
CA TYR A 477 -0.09 15.41 -18.01
C TYR A 477 -1.24 16.29 -17.52
N GLN A 478 -2.18 16.62 -18.40
CA GLN A 478 -3.36 17.39 -18.03
C GLN A 478 -4.16 16.71 -16.91
N ARG A 479 -4.38 15.39 -17.01
CA ARG A 479 -5.06 14.62 -15.95
C ARG A 479 -4.33 14.72 -14.61
N MET A 480 -3.01 14.51 -14.61
CA MET A 480 -2.19 14.61 -13.40
C MET A 480 -2.28 16.00 -12.75
N LEU A 481 -2.30 17.07 -13.55
CA LEU A 481 -2.47 18.44 -13.05
C LEU A 481 -3.87 18.70 -12.52
N MET A 482 -4.91 18.15 -13.16
CA MET A 482 -6.27 18.25 -12.65
C MET A 482 -6.38 17.58 -11.26
N ASN A 483 -5.64 16.50 -11.00
CA ASN A 483 -5.57 15.88 -9.68
C ASN A 483 -4.89 16.77 -8.62
N LEU A 484 -4.11 17.78 -9.02
CA LEU A 484 -3.56 18.80 -8.11
C LEU A 484 -4.56 19.92 -7.79
N ILE A 485 -5.54 20.16 -8.66
CA ILE A 485 -6.55 21.21 -8.50
C ILE A 485 -7.68 20.66 -7.64
N THR A 486 -7.54 20.82 -6.32
CA THR A 486 -8.47 20.24 -5.34
C THR A 486 -9.36 21.27 -4.65
N SER A 487 -9.22 22.56 -4.94
CA SER A 487 -10.01 23.64 -4.33
C SER A 487 -10.46 24.71 -5.33
N THR A 488 -11.41 25.54 -4.93
CA THR A 488 -11.88 26.71 -5.72
C THR A 488 -10.77 27.74 -5.95
N ALA A 489 -9.87 27.92 -4.98
CA ALA A 489 -8.73 28.83 -5.12
C ALA A 489 -7.75 28.33 -6.20
N ASP A 490 -7.45 27.03 -6.22
CA ASP A 490 -6.63 26.41 -7.27
C ASP A 490 -7.27 26.56 -8.65
N ARG A 491 -8.61 26.45 -8.71
CA ARG A 491 -9.37 26.67 -9.94
C ARG A 491 -9.18 28.08 -10.47
N TYR A 492 -9.27 29.11 -9.63
CA TYR A 492 -9.01 30.49 -10.06
C TYR A 492 -7.58 30.70 -10.55
N ILE A 493 -6.59 30.07 -9.91
CA ILE A 493 -5.19 30.09 -10.37
C ILE A 493 -5.10 29.49 -11.78
N TYR A 494 -5.67 28.29 -11.97
CA TYR A 494 -5.69 27.60 -13.26
C TYR A 494 -6.38 28.41 -14.36
N ASP A 495 -7.57 28.93 -14.09
CA ASP A 495 -8.36 29.69 -15.06
C ASP A 495 -7.66 31.02 -15.42
N CYS A 496 -7.07 31.72 -14.45
CA CYS A 496 -6.28 32.92 -14.69
C CYS A 496 -5.02 32.61 -15.49
N PHE A 497 -4.31 31.53 -15.16
CA PHE A 497 -3.13 31.10 -15.91
C PHE A 497 -3.48 30.86 -17.38
N CYS A 498 -4.54 30.09 -17.65
CA CYS A 498 -4.96 29.76 -19.02
C CYS A 498 -5.37 31.01 -19.82
N ARG A 499 -5.86 32.06 -19.15
CA ARG A 499 -6.43 33.24 -19.81
C ARG A 499 -5.49 34.43 -19.90
N PHE A 500 -4.64 34.63 -18.90
CA PHE A 500 -3.78 35.81 -18.76
C PHE A 500 -2.28 35.46 -18.66
N GLY A 501 -1.94 34.18 -18.52
CA GLY A 501 -0.55 33.72 -18.39
C GLY A 501 -0.04 33.71 -16.95
N ALA A 502 1.17 33.16 -16.78
CA ALA A 502 1.79 32.94 -15.48
C ALA A 502 2.18 34.25 -14.76
N GLU A 503 2.69 35.23 -15.50
CA GLU A 503 3.15 36.52 -14.97
C GLU A 503 2.02 37.24 -14.23
N PHE A 504 0.83 37.30 -14.84
CA PHE A 504 -0.35 37.88 -14.21
C PHE A 504 -0.69 37.24 -12.86
N VAL A 505 -0.61 35.91 -12.78
CA VAL A 505 -0.90 35.18 -11.53
C VAL A 505 0.12 35.53 -10.43
N ARG A 506 1.40 35.70 -10.81
CA ARG A 506 2.47 36.12 -9.88
C ARG A 506 2.30 37.57 -9.43
N GLU A 507 1.97 38.49 -10.34
CA GLU A 507 1.71 39.90 -10.03
C GLU A 507 0.50 40.08 -9.12
N ALA A 508 -0.52 39.23 -9.29
CA ALA A 508 -1.65 39.17 -8.38
C ALA A 508 -1.29 38.63 -6.98
N ASP A 509 -0.05 38.19 -6.77
CA ASP A 509 0.48 37.51 -5.57
C ASP A 509 -0.43 36.35 -5.13
N TYR A 510 -0.96 35.62 -6.11
CA TYR A 510 -1.86 34.47 -5.90
C TYR A 510 -3.11 34.81 -5.08
N ASN A 511 -3.50 36.08 -5.00
CA ASN A 511 -4.60 36.54 -4.19
C ASN A 511 -5.95 36.14 -4.81
N GLU A 512 -6.70 35.28 -4.11
CA GLU A 512 -7.98 34.73 -4.59
C GLU A 512 -8.97 35.81 -5.06
N ASN A 513 -9.10 36.91 -4.30
CA ASN A 513 -10.01 37.99 -4.65
C ASN A 513 -9.57 38.73 -5.91
N LYS A 514 -8.27 38.99 -6.09
CA LYS A 514 -7.73 39.63 -7.31
C LYS A 514 -7.94 38.73 -8.52
N LEU A 515 -7.60 37.44 -8.41
CA LEU A 515 -7.77 36.45 -9.48
C LEU A 515 -9.24 36.31 -9.89
N ARG A 516 -10.13 36.11 -8.92
CA ARG A 516 -11.58 36.05 -9.17
C ARG A 516 -12.11 37.33 -9.82
N THR A 517 -11.66 38.49 -9.35
CA THR A 517 -12.09 39.79 -9.91
C THR A 517 -11.63 39.94 -11.35
N ALA A 518 -10.40 39.53 -11.68
CA ALA A 518 -9.88 39.58 -13.04
C ALA A 518 -10.66 38.66 -14.00
N LEU A 519 -10.98 37.43 -13.57
CA LEU A 519 -11.83 36.51 -14.33
C LEU A 519 -13.22 37.09 -14.56
N ASN A 520 -13.83 37.67 -13.53
CA ASN A 520 -15.13 38.32 -13.63
C ASN A 520 -15.08 39.51 -14.61
N VAL A 521 -14.15 40.45 -14.44
CA VAL A 521 -14.00 41.62 -15.33
C VAL A 521 -13.76 41.19 -16.78
N SER A 522 -12.94 40.16 -17.01
CA SER A 522 -12.70 39.65 -18.36
C SER A 522 -13.93 38.98 -18.95
N SER A 523 -14.70 38.22 -18.15
CA SER A 523 -16.00 37.67 -18.58
C SER A 523 -17.01 38.77 -18.92
N GLU A 524 -17.10 39.82 -18.09
CA GLU A 524 -17.94 40.99 -18.37
C GLU A 524 -17.51 41.68 -19.66
N HIS A 525 -16.20 41.84 -19.89
CA HIS A 525 -15.70 42.43 -21.11
C HIS A 525 -16.05 41.60 -22.35
N THR A 526 -15.89 40.27 -22.29
CA THR A 526 -16.29 39.36 -23.38
C THR A 526 -17.78 39.44 -23.68
N ILE A 527 -18.63 39.43 -22.63
CA ILE A 527 -20.09 39.57 -22.77
C ILE A 527 -20.44 40.93 -23.38
N LYS A 528 -19.84 42.02 -22.88
CA LYS A 528 -20.02 43.37 -23.42
C LYS A 528 -19.62 43.47 -24.90
N LYS A 529 -18.58 42.76 -25.34
CA LYS A 529 -18.14 42.72 -26.75
C LYS A 529 -18.95 41.77 -27.65
N SER A 530 -19.84 40.94 -27.10
CA SER A 530 -20.59 39.94 -27.87
C SER A 530 -21.58 40.57 -28.86
N GLY A 531 -21.83 39.88 -29.98
CA GLY A 531 -22.84 40.32 -30.97
C GLY A 531 -24.26 40.38 -30.39
N GLN A 532 -24.58 39.50 -29.43
CA GLN A 532 -25.84 39.54 -28.71
C GLN A 532 -26.00 40.82 -27.87
N MET A 533 -24.94 41.26 -27.16
CA MET A 533 -24.97 42.52 -26.43
C MET A 533 -25.24 43.69 -27.38
N ARG A 534 -24.53 43.76 -28.52
CA ARG A 534 -24.76 44.81 -29.52
C ARG A 534 -26.21 44.84 -30.01
N THR A 535 -26.78 43.66 -30.27
CA THR A 535 -28.18 43.52 -30.72
C THR A 535 -29.17 44.04 -29.66
N TYR A 536 -28.96 43.70 -28.39
CA TYR A 536 -29.81 44.20 -27.30
C TYR A 536 -29.69 45.71 -27.11
N ILE A 537 -28.49 46.27 -27.21
CA ILE A 537 -28.26 47.71 -27.12
C ILE A 537 -28.93 48.43 -28.30
N GLN A 538 -28.76 47.94 -29.54
CA GLN A 538 -29.43 48.51 -30.72
C GLN A 538 -30.95 48.52 -30.60
N ARG A 539 -31.55 47.45 -30.05
CA ARG A 539 -32.99 47.36 -29.82
C ARG A 539 -33.47 48.30 -28.71
N ALA A 540 -32.70 48.42 -27.63
CA ALA A 540 -33.06 49.26 -26.49
C ALA A 540 -32.84 50.76 -26.78
N PHE A 541 -31.89 51.09 -27.65
CA PHE A 541 -31.46 52.46 -27.93
C PHE A 541 -31.44 52.74 -29.45
N PRO A 542 -32.60 52.82 -30.12
CA PRO A 542 -32.63 53.04 -31.56
C PRO A 542 -32.05 54.41 -31.96
N VAL A 543 -31.50 54.50 -33.17
CA VAL A 543 -30.98 55.75 -33.73
C VAL A 543 -32.07 56.82 -33.77
N GLY A 544 -31.72 58.03 -33.33
CA GLY A 544 -32.65 59.16 -33.19
C GLY A 544 -33.37 59.25 -31.85
N ALA A 545 -33.27 58.23 -30.97
CA ALA A 545 -33.87 58.28 -29.65
C ALA A 545 -33.25 59.39 -28.78
N GLU A 546 -34.09 60.24 -28.20
CA GLU A 546 -33.73 61.26 -27.20
C GLU A 546 -34.32 60.86 -25.85
N ILE A 547 -33.45 60.56 -24.89
CA ILE A 547 -33.84 60.07 -23.56
C ILE A 547 -33.06 60.79 -22.47
N SER A 548 -33.63 60.88 -21.28
CA SER A 548 -32.91 61.47 -20.15
C SER A 548 -31.72 60.59 -19.74
N VAL A 549 -30.69 61.20 -19.15
CA VAL A 549 -29.53 60.47 -18.59
C VAL A 549 -29.97 59.39 -17.58
N GLN A 550 -31.05 59.64 -16.83
CA GLN A 550 -31.56 58.71 -15.82
C GLN A 550 -32.27 57.50 -16.45
N GLU A 551 -33.09 57.72 -17.47
CA GLU A 551 -33.70 56.64 -18.25
C GLU A 551 -32.65 55.81 -18.98
N ALA A 552 -31.66 56.47 -19.61
CA ALA A 552 -30.57 55.79 -20.30
C ALA A 552 -29.80 54.85 -19.36
N LYS A 553 -29.49 55.29 -18.12
CA LYS A 553 -28.86 54.46 -17.10
C LYS A 553 -29.75 53.27 -16.69
N SER A 554 -31.06 53.50 -16.55
CA SER A 554 -32.02 52.44 -16.18
C SER A 554 -32.14 51.38 -17.27
N MET A 555 -32.29 51.80 -18.53
CA MET A 555 -32.39 50.91 -19.68
C MET A 555 -31.09 50.12 -19.89
N LEU A 556 -29.93 50.78 -19.78
CA LEU A 556 -28.64 50.11 -19.88
C LEU A 556 -28.45 49.08 -18.75
N ARG A 557 -28.92 49.40 -17.53
CA ARG A 557 -28.95 48.47 -16.40
C ARG A 557 -29.79 47.24 -16.69
N GLN A 558 -30.96 47.39 -17.30
CA GLN A 558 -31.82 46.26 -17.67
C GLN A 558 -31.17 45.36 -18.71
N VAL A 559 -30.54 45.95 -19.73
CA VAL A 559 -29.80 45.19 -20.76
C VAL A 559 -28.65 44.39 -20.13
N TYR A 560 -27.85 45.01 -19.26
CA TYR A 560 -26.76 44.33 -18.56
C TYR A 560 -27.26 43.21 -17.65
N LYS A 561 -28.35 43.44 -16.89
CA LYS A 561 -28.96 42.40 -16.05
C LYS A 561 -29.45 41.22 -16.88
N LYS A 562 -30.06 41.47 -18.05
CA LYS A 562 -30.52 40.43 -18.98
C LYS A 562 -29.37 39.59 -19.55
N MET A 563 -28.20 40.18 -19.67
CA MET A 563 -26.97 39.51 -20.11
C MET A 563 -26.17 38.88 -18.95
N GLY A 564 -26.74 38.87 -17.73
CA GLY A 564 -26.11 38.27 -16.54
C GLY A 564 -24.96 39.07 -15.93
N LEU A 565 -24.81 40.35 -16.28
CA LEU A 565 -23.77 41.23 -15.74
C LEU A 565 -24.18 41.80 -14.37
N ASN A 566 -23.19 42.00 -13.49
CA ASN A 566 -23.42 42.60 -12.18
C ASN A 566 -23.67 44.12 -12.31
N THR A 567 -24.85 44.58 -11.90
CA THR A 567 -25.25 45.99 -11.98
C THR A 567 -25.17 46.75 -10.65
N GLY A 568 -24.49 46.19 -9.64
CA GLY A 568 -24.33 46.82 -8.32
C GLY A 568 -23.36 48.02 -8.31
N ARG A 569 -22.50 48.14 -9.33
CA ARG A 569 -21.64 49.32 -9.55
C ARG A 569 -22.42 50.40 -10.31
N GLY A 570 -22.13 51.67 -10.07
CA GLY A 570 -22.80 52.80 -10.73
C GLY A 570 -22.61 52.78 -12.25
N ILE A 571 -23.68 52.55 -13.01
CA ILE A 571 -23.66 52.57 -14.47
C ILE A 571 -23.65 54.01 -14.97
N THR A 572 -22.73 54.31 -15.89
CA THR A 572 -22.61 55.63 -16.50
C THR A 572 -23.03 55.60 -17.97
N THR A 573 -23.53 56.72 -18.46
CA THR A 573 -23.96 56.84 -19.86
C THR A 573 -22.78 56.83 -20.83
N LYS A 574 -21.54 57.07 -20.35
CA LYS A 574 -20.32 56.85 -21.13
C LYS A 574 -20.15 55.41 -21.61
N GLU A 575 -20.74 54.44 -20.90
CA GLU A 575 -20.67 53.05 -21.36
C GLU A 575 -21.47 52.81 -22.67
N LEU A 576 -22.48 53.63 -22.97
CA LEU A 576 -23.19 53.59 -24.25
C LEU A 576 -22.30 54.00 -25.43
N GLU A 577 -21.28 54.83 -25.19
CA GLU A 577 -20.33 55.27 -26.21
C GLU A 577 -19.51 54.11 -26.81
N GLN A 578 -19.47 52.95 -26.13
CA GLN A 578 -18.85 51.73 -26.65
C GLN A 578 -19.67 51.08 -27.78
N TYR A 579 -20.96 51.41 -27.88
CA TYR A 579 -21.92 50.78 -28.79
C TYR A 579 -22.57 51.78 -29.78
N ALA A 580 -22.55 53.07 -29.45
CA ALA A 580 -23.17 54.12 -30.26
C ALA A 580 -22.42 55.44 -30.12
N GLU A 581 -22.55 56.32 -31.11
CA GLU A 581 -22.20 57.72 -31.01
C GLU A 581 -23.38 58.47 -30.38
N ILE A 582 -23.10 59.27 -29.35
CA ILE A 582 -24.12 59.96 -28.57
C ILE A 582 -23.86 61.46 -28.53
N GLU A 583 -24.94 62.24 -28.55
CA GLU A 583 -24.91 63.70 -28.36
C GLU A 583 -25.54 64.03 -27.01
N ASN A 584 -24.84 64.83 -26.20
CA ASN A 584 -25.35 65.28 -24.91
C ASN A 584 -25.95 66.68 -25.07
N SER A 585 -27.21 66.84 -24.68
CA SER A 585 -27.88 68.14 -24.62
C SER A 585 -28.48 68.38 -23.24
N ARG A 586 -28.84 69.63 -22.95
CA ARG A 586 -29.46 70.02 -21.68
C ARG A 586 -30.70 70.84 -21.98
N ASN A 587 -31.85 70.31 -21.58
CA ASN A 587 -33.09 71.08 -21.56
C ASN A 587 -33.31 71.66 -20.15
N ARG A 588 -34.29 72.57 -19.99
CA ARG A 588 -34.55 73.28 -18.73
C ARG A 588 -34.78 72.34 -17.52
N GLU A 589 -35.17 71.10 -17.76
CA GLU A 589 -35.55 70.12 -16.71
C GLU A 589 -34.54 68.96 -16.51
N ALA A 590 -33.75 68.58 -17.52
CA ALA A 590 -32.85 67.43 -17.41
C ALA A 590 -31.68 67.46 -18.42
N ARG A 591 -30.65 66.65 -18.13
CA ARG A 591 -29.61 66.29 -19.11
C ARG A 591 -30.15 65.16 -20.00
N MET A 592 -30.08 65.35 -21.31
CA MET A 592 -30.60 64.45 -22.34
C MET A 592 -29.46 63.84 -23.15
N ILE A 593 -29.71 62.66 -23.71
CA ILE A 593 -28.80 61.95 -24.61
C ILE A 593 -29.56 61.59 -25.88
N LYS A 594 -28.97 61.91 -27.03
CA LYS A 594 -29.44 61.49 -28.34
C LYS A 594 -28.52 60.45 -28.96
N ILE A 595 -29.08 59.36 -29.49
CA ILE A 595 -28.32 58.33 -30.22
C ILE A 595 -28.18 58.74 -31.69
N LEU A 596 -26.96 58.99 -32.16
CA LEU A 596 -26.70 59.46 -33.53
C LEU A 596 -26.51 58.31 -34.51
N LYS A 597 -25.69 57.31 -34.15
CA LYS A 597 -25.46 56.09 -34.94
C LYS A 597 -24.88 54.98 -34.08
N HIS A 598 -25.06 53.72 -34.48
CA HIS A 598 -24.42 52.57 -33.82
C HIS A 598 -23.00 52.32 -34.34
N LYS A 599 -22.15 51.74 -33.48
CA LYS A 599 -20.76 51.35 -33.78
C LYS A 599 -20.61 49.87 -34.13
#